data_AF-A0A536KK53-F1
#
_entry.id   AF-A0A536KK53-F1
#
_cell.length_a   1.000
_cell.length_b   1.000
_cell.length_c   1.000
_cell.angle_alpha   90.00
_cell.angle_beta   90.00
_cell.angle_gamma   90.00
#
_symmetry.space_group_name_H-M   'P 1'
#
loop_
_entity.id
_entity.type
_entity.pdbx_description
1 polymer ?
#
loop_
_entity_poly.entity_id
_entity_poly.type
_entity_poly.pdbx_seq_one_letter_code
_entity_poly.pdbx_strand_id
1 'polypeptide(L)'
;MRRRMEEEPEPIIVPAEPDEEPEEPAEEPAASAATATIVPRVDAPIEREYEYRVDVLTVAQVLDGTIADKLSEASHDEWHLVDIIDAGDKKALLLRKRKQKEAARRPVGFAR
;
A
#
# COMPACT_ATOMS: atom_id res chain seq x y z
N MET A 1 -47.65 25.54 -38.63
CA MET A 1 -47.47 26.35 -37.41
C MET A 1 -48.05 25.59 -36.23
N ARG A 2 -47.23 25.31 -35.18
CA ARG A 2 -47.57 25.11 -33.74
C ARG A 2 -48.45 23.89 -33.39
N ARG A 3 -48.20 23.06 -32.39
CA ARG A 3 -47.21 22.93 -31.29
C ARG A 3 -47.26 21.43 -30.90
N ARG A 4 -46.13 20.71 -30.87
CA ARG A 4 -46.05 19.37 -30.28
C ARG A 4 -45.71 19.61 -28.81
N MET A 5 -46.60 19.20 -27.92
CA MET A 5 -46.44 19.32 -26.46
C MET A 5 -45.25 18.43 -26.05
N GLU A 6 -44.25 19.05 -25.44
CA GLU A 6 -43.24 18.37 -24.63
C GLU A 6 -43.96 17.70 -23.45
N GLU A 7 -43.87 16.39 -23.35
CA GLU A 7 -44.29 15.63 -22.17
C GLU A 7 -43.00 15.30 -21.42
N GLU A 8 -42.69 16.10 -20.39
CA GLU A 8 -41.70 15.77 -19.36
C GLU A 8 -42.12 14.45 -18.69
N PRO A 9 -41.28 13.41 -18.67
CA PRO A 9 -41.62 12.21 -17.91
C PRO A 9 -41.56 12.55 -16.42
N GLU A 10 -42.70 12.40 -15.75
CA GLU A 10 -42.85 12.55 -14.29
C GLU A 10 -41.80 11.72 -13.52
N PRO A 11 -41.30 12.21 -12.37
CA PRO A 11 -40.32 11.48 -11.58
C PRO A 11 -40.95 10.17 -11.07
N ILE A 12 -40.30 9.05 -11.40
CA ILE A 12 -40.62 7.73 -10.86
C ILE A 12 -40.42 7.80 -9.33
N ILE A 13 -41.54 7.83 -8.60
CA ILE A 13 -41.53 7.67 -7.15
C ILE A 13 -41.19 6.21 -6.88
N VAL A 14 -39.92 5.94 -6.60
CA VAL A 14 -39.51 4.65 -6.05
C VAL A 14 -40.18 4.54 -4.68
N PRO A 15 -41.01 3.51 -4.41
CA PRO A 15 -41.48 3.27 -3.06
C PRO A 15 -40.24 3.00 -2.20
N ALA A 16 -40.05 3.80 -1.16
CA ALA A 16 -38.98 3.59 -0.18
C ALA A 16 -39.04 2.15 0.32
N GLU A 17 -37.93 1.42 0.20
CA GLU A 17 -37.77 0.14 0.89
C GLU A 17 -38.01 0.38 2.39
N PRO A 18 -38.73 -0.51 3.09
CA PRO A 18 -38.82 -0.39 4.54
C PRO A 18 -37.40 -0.50 5.10
N ASP A 19 -36.98 0.53 5.83
CA ASP A 19 -35.75 0.50 6.62
C ASP A 19 -35.93 -0.61 7.67
N GLU A 20 -35.44 -1.81 7.39
CA GLU A 20 -35.33 -2.87 8.39
C GLU A 20 -34.25 -2.42 9.38
N GLU A 21 -34.66 -1.66 10.40
CA GLU A 21 -33.83 -1.44 11.58
C GLU A 21 -33.38 -2.83 12.09
N PRO A 22 -32.08 -3.07 12.24
CA PRO A 22 -31.62 -4.36 12.74
C PRO A 22 -32.17 -4.54 14.16
N GLU A 23 -32.93 -5.61 14.41
CA GLU A 23 -33.39 -5.96 15.75
C GLU A 23 -32.20 -5.95 16.71
N GLU A 24 -32.24 -5.07 17.71
CA GLU A 24 -31.28 -5.09 18.80
C GLU A 24 -31.39 -6.46 19.49
N PRO A 25 -30.29 -7.22 19.63
CA PRO A 25 -30.35 -8.52 20.28
C PRO A 25 -30.79 -8.32 21.74
N ALA A 26 -31.86 -9.00 22.14
CA ALA A 26 -32.36 -8.98 23.50
C ALA A 26 -31.21 -9.28 24.49
N GLU A 27 -30.95 -8.38 25.44
CA GLU A 27 -30.01 -8.60 26.53
C GLU A 27 -30.48 -9.78 27.40
N GLU A 28 -29.93 -10.96 27.13
CA GLU A 28 -29.95 -12.06 28.09
C GLU A 28 -29.06 -11.69 29.30
N PRO A 29 -29.47 -11.98 30.54
CA PRO A 29 -28.70 -11.63 31.72
C PRO A 29 -27.31 -12.27 31.63
N ALA A 30 -26.29 -11.41 31.58
CA ALA A 30 -24.90 -11.75 31.33
C ALA A 30 -24.39 -12.82 32.31
N ALA A 31 -24.39 -14.08 31.89
CA ALA A 31 -23.42 -15.04 32.38
C ALA A 31 -22.07 -14.59 31.83
N SER A 32 -21.19 -14.13 32.73
CA SER A 32 -19.85 -13.66 32.40
C SER A 32 -18.98 -14.83 31.90
N ALA A 33 -19.21 -15.24 30.66
CA ALA A 33 -18.25 -16.00 29.88
C ALA A 33 -17.30 -14.96 29.30
N ALA A 34 -16.14 -14.79 29.94
CA ALA A 34 -15.04 -14.06 29.35
C ALA A 34 -14.59 -14.81 28.09
N THR A 35 -15.22 -14.51 26.96
CA THR A 35 -14.73 -14.91 25.65
C THR A 35 -13.43 -14.16 25.46
N ALA A 36 -12.31 -14.83 25.72
CA ALA A 36 -11.00 -14.28 25.44
C ALA A 36 -10.92 -14.12 23.91
N THR A 37 -11.16 -12.91 23.42
CA THR A 37 -10.89 -12.54 22.04
C THR A 37 -9.38 -12.68 21.85
N ILE A 38 -8.96 -13.81 21.27
CA ILE A 38 -7.59 -14.02 20.83
C ILE A 38 -7.41 -13.10 19.62
N VAL A 39 -6.99 -11.86 19.88
CA VAL A 39 -6.54 -10.97 18.82
C VAL A 39 -5.19 -11.54 18.35
N PRO A 40 -5.04 -11.95 17.08
CA PRO A 40 -3.74 -12.33 16.55
C PRO A 40 -2.81 -11.14 16.70
N ARG A 41 -1.86 -11.25 17.63
CA ARG A 41 -0.85 -10.23 17.85
C ARG A 41 0.20 -10.44 16.77
N VAL A 42 0.22 -9.57 15.77
CA VAL A 42 1.37 -9.45 14.88
C VAL A 42 2.47 -8.81 15.73
N ASP A 43 3.46 -9.61 16.14
CA ASP A 43 4.67 -9.08 16.74
C ASP A 43 5.23 -7.95 15.87
N ALA A 44 5.80 -6.92 16.50
CA ALA A 44 6.31 -5.74 15.81
C ALA A 44 7.07 -6.14 14.55
N PRO A 45 6.89 -5.42 13.42
CA PRO A 45 7.46 -5.85 12.14
C PRO A 45 8.96 -6.07 12.35
N ILE A 46 9.41 -7.30 12.11
CA ILE A 46 10.84 -7.63 12.05
C ILE A 46 11.46 -6.57 11.15
N GLU A 47 12.40 -5.80 11.69
CA GLU A 47 13.04 -4.71 10.95
C GLU A 47 13.52 -5.26 9.61
N ARG A 48 12.92 -4.79 8.51
CA ARG A 48 13.23 -5.29 7.18
C ARG A 48 14.73 -5.14 6.94
N GLU A 49 15.41 -6.25 6.64
CA GLU A 49 16.86 -6.27 6.37
C GLU A 49 17.23 -5.38 5.18
N TYR A 50 16.31 -5.22 4.24
CA TYR A 50 16.50 -4.44 3.03
C TYR A 50 15.63 -3.19 3.00
N GLU A 51 16.20 -2.12 2.49
CA GLU A 51 15.49 -0.94 1.98
C GLU A 51 15.17 -1.16 0.50
N TYR A 52 14.01 -0.67 0.05
CA TYR A 52 13.56 -0.78 -1.33
C TYR A 52 13.29 0.60 -1.90
N ARG A 53 13.66 0.81 -3.17
CA ARG A 53 13.41 2.03 -3.95
C ARG A 53 12.83 1.63 -5.30
N VAL A 54 11.96 2.48 -5.85
CA VAL A 54 11.46 2.34 -7.21
C VAL A 54 11.87 3.54 -8.03
N ASP A 55 12.56 3.30 -9.13
CA ASP A 55 12.87 4.34 -10.13
C ASP A 55 12.03 4.12 -11.38
N VAL A 56 11.40 5.18 -11.89
CA VAL A 56 10.56 5.10 -13.09
C VAL A 56 11.29 5.71 -14.27
N LEU A 57 11.24 5.01 -15.40
CA LEU A 57 11.80 5.41 -16.69
C LEU A 57 10.71 5.36 -17.76
N THR A 58 10.77 6.25 -18.74
CA THR A 58 9.93 6.13 -19.94
C THR A 58 10.51 5.08 -20.89
N VAL A 59 9.68 4.49 -21.76
CA VAL A 59 10.16 3.55 -22.79
C VAL A 59 11.24 4.19 -23.67
N ALA A 60 11.10 5.48 -24.01
CA ALA A 60 12.11 6.21 -24.77
C ALA A 60 13.48 6.24 -24.07
N GLN A 61 13.52 6.51 -22.76
CA GLN A 61 14.76 6.49 -21.98
C GLN A 61 15.39 5.10 -21.89
N VAL A 62 14.56 4.04 -21.88
CA VAL A 62 15.07 2.67 -21.89
C VAL A 62 15.68 2.33 -23.24
N LEU A 63 15.07 2.76 -24.34
CA LEU A 63 15.57 2.54 -25.70
C LEU A 63 16.85 3.35 -26.01
N ASP A 64 16.98 4.54 -25.42
CA ASP A 64 18.15 5.40 -25.56
C ASP A 64 19.37 4.89 -24.76
N GLY A 65 19.18 3.89 -23.89
CA GLY A 65 20.26 3.31 -23.09
C GLY A 65 20.46 3.97 -21.72
N THR A 66 19.66 4.99 -21.37
CA THR A 66 19.70 5.69 -20.06
C THR A 66 19.56 4.73 -18.87
N ILE A 67 18.94 3.56 -19.08
CA ILE A 67 18.84 2.51 -18.06
C ILE A 67 20.22 2.04 -17.57
N ALA A 68 21.23 1.96 -18.43
CA ALA A 68 22.56 1.51 -18.06
C ALA A 68 23.25 2.51 -17.13
N ASP A 69 23.11 3.82 -17.42
CA ASP A 69 23.63 4.89 -16.57
C ASP A 69 22.96 4.87 -15.19
N LYS A 70 21.62 4.76 -15.16
CA LYS A 70 20.86 4.69 -13.90
C LYS A 70 21.24 3.49 -13.05
N LEU A 71 21.44 2.32 -13.66
CA LEU A 71 21.86 1.12 -12.94
C LEU A 71 23.32 1.20 -12.46
N SER A 72 24.18 1.89 -13.20
CA SER A 72 25.56 2.13 -12.81
C SER A 72 25.64 3.07 -11.59
N GLU A 73 24.88 4.16 -11.61
CA GLU A 73 24.73 5.08 -10.48
C GLU A 73 24.13 4.36 -9.26
N ALA A 74 23.03 3.62 -9.45
CA ALA A 74 22.43 2.83 -8.39
C ALA A 74 23.42 1.81 -7.78
N SER A 75 24.21 1.13 -8.61
CA SER A 75 25.22 0.18 -8.14
C SER A 75 26.34 0.84 -7.33
N HIS A 76 26.73 2.07 -7.69
CA HIS A 76 27.70 2.86 -6.93
C HIS A 76 27.16 3.19 -5.52
N ASP A 77 25.86 3.42 -5.40
CA ASP A 77 25.18 3.68 -4.13
C ASP A 77 24.75 2.41 -3.38
N GLU A 78 25.25 1.23 -3.76
CA GLU A 78 24.91 -0.09 -3.21
C GLU A 78 23.41 -0.48 -3.37
N TRP A 79 22.73 0.12 -4.34
CA TRP A 79 21.41 -0.31 -4.77
C TRP A 79 21.52 -1.39 -5.83
N HIS A 80 20.87 -2.52 -5.60
CA HIS A 80 20.84 -3.65 -6.50
C HIS A 80 19.49 -3.79 -7.16
N LEU A 81 19.47 -3.96 -8.49
CA LEU A 81 18.26 -4.28 -9.25
C LEU A 81 17.68 -5.62 -8.80
N VAL A 82 16.38 -5.61 -8.52
CA VAL A 82 15.59 -6.78 -8.14
C VAL A 82 14.70 -7.19 -9.31
N ASP A 83 13.98 -6.22 -9.89
CA ASP A 83 13.01 -6.48 -10.94
C ASP A 83 12.80 -5.26 -11.85
N ILE A 84 12.31 -5.52 -13.06
CA ILE A 84 11.86 -4.51 -14.02
C ILE A 84 10.39 -4.76 -14.33
N ILE A 85 9.54 -3.87 -13.87
CA ILE A 85 8.09 -3.98 -14.01
C ILE A 85 7.66 -3.18 -15.25
N ASP A 86 6.93 -3.82 -16.15
CA ASP A 86 6.27 -3.15 -17.26
C ASP A 86 5.03 -2.39 -16.77
N ALA A 87 4.99 -1.10 -17.04
CA ALA A 87 3.91 -0.20 -16.67
C ALA A 87 3.40 0.57 -17.90
N GLY A 88 3.18 -0.12 -19.02
CA GLY A 88 2.69 0.49 -20.26
C GLY A 88 3.75 1.35 -20.95
N ASP A 89 3.59 2.67 -20.95
CA ASP A 89 4.56 3.62 -21.54
C ASP A 89 5.82 3.84 -20.67
N LYS A 90 5.89 3.17 -19.51
CA LYS A 90 6.98 3.28 -18.55
C LYS A 90 7.51 1.92 -18.12
N LYS A 91 8.74 1.93 -17.63
CA LYS A 91 9.39 0.83 -16.92
C LYS A 91 9.70 1.27 -15.50
N ALA A 92 9.34 0.46 -14.52
CA ALA A 92 9.71 0.69 -13.13
C ALA A 92 10.84 -0.27 -12.75
N LEU A 93 11.94 0.27 -12.23
CA LEU A 93 13.08 -0.47 -11.72
C LEU A 93 12.90 -0.63 -10.21
N LEU A 94 12.74 -1.85 -9.73
CA LEU A 94 12.73 -2.15 -8.31
C LEU A 94 14.15 -2.40 -7.84
N LEU A 95 14.64 -1.57 -6.92
CA LEU A 95 15.99 -1.64 -6.36
C LEU A 95 15.91 -2.02 -4.88
N ARG A 96 16.95 -2.70 -4.39
CA ARG A 96 17.13 -2.98 -2.96
C ARG A 96 18.52 -2.62 -2.47
N LYS A 97 18.62 -2.15 -1.23
CA LYS A 97 19.88 -1.91 -0.52
C LYS A 97 19.81 -2.56 0.86
N ARG A 98 20.89 -3.22 1.30
CA ARG A 98 20.91 -3.82 2.65
C ARG A 98 21.01 -2.70 3.69
N LYS A 99 20.15 -2.71 4.71
CA LYS A 99 20.27 -1.78 5.83
C LYS A 99 21.56 -2.09 6.58
N GLN A 100 22.47 -1.13 6.64
CA GLN A 100 23.60 -1.24 7.54
C GLN A 100 23.05 -1.06 8.96
N LYS A 101 22.99 -2.16 9.74
CA LYS A 101 22.73 -2.04 11.17
C LYS A 101 23.86 -1.21 11.74
N GLU A 102 23.55 -0.01 12.21
CA GLU A 102 24.51 0.80 12.93
C GLU A 102 24.94 -0.03 14.15
N ALA A 103 26.13 -0.63 14.08
CA ALA A 103 26.66 -1.41 15.17
C ALA A 103 26.87 -0.42 16.31
N ALA A 104 25.95 -0.40 17.27
CA ALA A 104 26.03 0.47 18.44
C ALA A 104 27.42 0.27 19.07
N ARG A 105 28.30 1.26 18.87
CA ARG A 105 29.64 1.26 19.46
C ARG A 105 29.46 1.42 20.95
N ARG A 106 29.44 0.31 21.69
CA ARG A 106 29.49 0.35 23.16
C ARG A 106 30.86 0.92 23.55
N PRO A 107 30.93 2.08 24.23
CA PRO A 107 32.21 2.55 24.75
C PRO A 107 32.71 1.52 25.78
N VAL A 108 33.83 0.86 25.48
CA VAL A 108 34.55 0.05 26.46
C VAL A 108 35.45 0.99 27.26
N GLY A 109 35.01 1.36 28.46
CA GLY A 109 35.81 2.16 29.37
C GLY A 109 36.88 1.28 30.02
N PHE A 110 38.16 1.53 29.71
CA PHE A 110 39.25 1.08 30.57
C PHE A 110 39.38 2.11 31.70
N ALA A 111 38.61 1.92 32.76
CA ALA A 111 38.84 2.67 33.99
C ALA A 111 40.22 2.26 34.56
N ARG A 112 41.08 3.25 34.76
CA ARG A 112 42.37 3.14 35.46
C ARG A 112 42.19 3.45 36.94
#